data_AF-A0A660P3U6-F1
#
_entry.id   AF-A0A660P3U6-F1
#
_cell.length_a   1.000
_cell.length_b   1.000
_cell.length_c   1.000
_cell.angle_alpha   90.00
_cell.angle_beta   90.00
_cell.angle_gamma   90.00
#
_symmetry.space_group_name_H-M   'P 1'
#
loop_
_entity.id
_entity.type
_entity.pdbx_description
1 polymer ?
#
loop_
_entity_poly.entity_id
_entity_poly.type
_entity_poly.pdbx_seq_one_letter_code
_entity_poly.pdbx_strand_id
1 'polypeptide(L)'
;MKKYMKRVLLMATCAILGSLNVMRAGHNQPGAPCVKMHFAGKTGSKYALLIMGAEAGEYTLDWGDGKTHKGKLNKTATRIQGNIEAQYLTIYGNIAVLECSN
;
A
#
# COMPACT_ATOMS: atom_id res chain seq x y z
N MET A 1 -34.80 -1.26 -32.65
CA MET A 1 -33.96 -0.20 -32.04
C MET A 1 -33.86 -0.25 -30.52
N LYS A 2 -34.96 -0.29 -29.74
CA LYS A 2 -34.93 -0.35 -28.25
C LYS A 2 -34.12 -1.52 -27.65
N LYS A 3 -34.15 -2.71 -28.26
CA LYS A 3 -33.43 -3.91 -27.78
C LYS A 3 -31.91 -3.81 -27.94
N TYR A 4 -31.46 -3.13 -29.01
CA TYR A 4 -30.04 -2.87 -29.25
C TYR A 4 -29.49 -1.82 -28.29
N MET A 5 -30.22 -0.72 -28.04
CA MET A 5 -29.83 0.29 -27.04
C MET A 5 -29.66 -0.30 -25.64
N LYS A 6 -30.55 -1.21 -25.20
CA LYS A 6 -30.41 -1.88 -23.90
C LYS A 6 -29.15 -2.75 -23.81
N ARG A 7 -28.79 -3.45 -24.89
CA ARG A 7 -27.57 -4.28 -24.94
C ARG A 7 -26.30 -3.44 -24.97
N VAL A 8 -26.31 -2.34 -25.73
CA VAL A 8 -25.18 -1.39 -25.76
C VAL A 8 -25.00 -0.71 -24.41
N LEU A 9 -26.09 -0.33 -23.74
CA LEU A 9 -26.05 0.25 -22.40
C LEU A 9 -25.53 -0.74 -21.35
N LEU A 10 -25.94 -2.02 -21.42
CA LEU A 10 -25.47 -3.07 -20.50
C LEU A 10 -23.96 -3.36 -20.69
N MET A 11 -23.47 -3.42 -21.93
CA MET A 11 -22.05 -3.64 -22.22
C MET A 11 -21.20 -2.43 -21.79
N ALA A 12 -21.70 -1.20 -21.99
CA ALA A 12 -21.04 0.01 -21.52
C ALA A 12 -20.93 0.04 -19.98
N THR A 13 -21.97 -0.39 -19.25
CA THR A 13 -21.91 -0.47 -17.78
C THR A 13 -20.90 -1.50 -17.26
N CYS A 14 -20.75 -2.64 -17.93
CA CYS A 14 -19.73 -3.64 -17.55
C CYS A 14 -18.30 -3.15 -17.80
N ALA A 15 -18.07 -2.38 -18.88
CA ALA A 15 -16.75 -1.82 -19.18
C ALA A 15 -16.33 -0.77 -18.12
N ILE A 16 -17.25 0.08 -17.68
CA ILE A 16 -16.98 1.14 -16.69
C ILE A 16 -16.74 0.55 -15.29
N LEU A 17 -17.51 -0.46 -14.89
CA LEU A 17 -17.30 -1.18 -13.62
C LEU A 17 -16.01 -2.01 -13.64
N GLY A 18 -15.64 -2.60 -14.78
CA GLY A 18 -14.38 -3.31 -14.96
C GLY A 18 -13.16 -2.39 -14.83
N SER A 19 -13.21 -1.20 -15.44
CA SER A 19 -12.11 -0.23 -15.39
C SER A 19 -11.94 0.45 -14.02
N LEU A 20 -13.01 0.65 -13.25
CA LEU A 20 -12.94 1.24 -11.91
C LEU A 20 -12.20 0.35 -10.91
N ASN A 21 -12.28 -0.97 -11.06
CA ASN A 21 -11.55 -1.92 -10.22
C ASN A 21 -10.06 -2.00 -10.62
N VAL A 22 -9.74 -1.85 -11.91
CA VAL A 22 -8.36 -1.89 -12.42
C VAL A 22 -7.57 -0.64 -12.05
N MET A 23 -8.22 0.52 -11.88
CA MET A 23 -7.54 1.78 -11.53
C MET A 23 -7.16 1.92 -10.04
N ARG A 24 -7.23 0.83 -9.25
CA ARG A 24 -6.87 0.84 -7.82
C ARG A 24 -5.57 0.10 -7.47
N ALA A 25 -4.95 -0.57 -8.44
CA ALA A 25 -3.67 -1.28 -8.25
C ALA A 25 -2.41 -0.41 -8.53
N GLY A 26 -2.60 0.89 -8.80
CA GLY A 26 -1.58 1.73 -9.46
C GLY A 26 -0.75 2.66 -8.60
N HIS A 27 -0.65 2.49 -7.28
CA HIS A 27 0.27 3.31 -6.46
C HIS A 27 1.61 2.63 -6.14
N ASN A 28 1.79 1.39 -6.58
CA ASN A 28 2.98 0.59 -6.30
C ASN A 28 3.60 0.14 -7.63
N GLN A 29 4.34 1.05 -8.26
CA GLN A 29 5.01 0.78 -9.52
C GLN A 29 5.92 -0.46 -9.37
N PRO A 30 5.77 -1.48 -10.24
CA PRO A 30 6.73 -2.57 -10.30
C PRO A 30 8.14 -1.98 -10.47
N GLY A 31 9.02 -2.23 -9.49
CA GLY A 31 10.40 -1.72 -9.48
C GLY A 31 10.69 -0.60 -8.48
N ALA A 32 9.70 -0.05 -7.77
CA ALA A 32 9.98 0.89 -6.67
C ALA A 32 10.68 0.18 -5.50
N PRO A 33 11.74 0.77 -4.91
CA PRO A 33 12.40 0.23 -3.72
C PRO A 33 11.39 0.03 -2.58
N CYS A 34 11.40 -1.17 -1.99
CA CYS A 34 10.50 -1.50 -0.90
C CYS A 34 11.06 -2.59 0.01
N VAL A 35 10.55 -2.63 1.23
CA VAL A 35 10.69 -3.76 2.16
C VAL A 35 9.33 -4.45 2.29
N LYS A 36 9.32 -5.77 2.18
CA LYS A 36 8.13 -6.59 2.43
C LYS A 36 8.36 -7.43 3.67
N MET A 37 7.39 -7.47 4.56
CA MET A 37 7.47 -8.26 5.78
C MET A 37 6.16 -8.96 6.08
N HIS A 38 6.26 -10.06 6.81
CA HIS A 38 5.13 -10.81 7.34
C HIS A 38 5.14 -10.72 8.87
N PHE A 39 4.04 -10.23 9.45
CA PHE A 39 3.86 -10.17 10.89
C PHE A 39 3.36 -11.50 11.43
N ALA A 40 4.01 -12.01 12.47
CA ALA A 40 3.53 -13.17 13.23
C ALA A 40 2.43 -12.80 14.25
N GLY A 41 2.36 -11.53 14.65
CA GLY A 41 1.31 -11.03 15.55
C GLY A 41 -0.06 -11.07 14.89
N LYS A 42 -1.12 -11.15 15.68
CA LYS A 42 -2.51 -11.06 15.19
C LYS A 42 -2.84 -9.64 14.72
N THR A 43 -3.74 -9.51 13.74
CA THR A 43 -4.40 -8.23 13.41
C THR A 43 -4.92 -7.53 14.66
N GLY A 44 -4.68 -6.22 14.76
CA GLY A 44 -5.02 -5.39 15.92
C GLY A 44 -3.92 -5.33 17.00
N SER A 45 -2.93 -6.23 16.99
CA SER A 45 -1.76 -6.11 17.89
C SER A 45 -0.93 -4.88 17.55
N LYS A 46 -0.24 -4.33 18.56
CA LYS A 46 0.67 -3.19 18.37
C LYS A 46 1.94 -3.62 17.62
N TYR A 47 2.47 -2.72 16.80
CA TYR A 47 3.80 -2.83 16.23
C TYR A 47 4.56 -1.51 16.38
N ALA A 48 5.88 -1.60 16.42
CA ALA A 48 6.77 -0.46 16.24
C ALA A 48 8.00 -0.89 15.44
N LEU A 49 8.42 -0.05 14.50
CA LEU A 49 9.63 -0.23 13.71
C LEU A 49 10.41 1.09 13.71
N LEU A 50 11.73 1.00 13.62
CA LEU A 50 12.59 2.13 13.28
C LEU A 50 13.01 1.98 11.83
N ILE A 51 12.82 3.03 11.05
CA ILE A 51 13.25 3.09 9.64
C ILE A 51 14.17 4.28 9.40
N MET A 52 15.11 4.11 8.50
CA MET A 52 16.00 5.18 8.04
C MET A 52 16.21 5.06 6.53
N GLY A 53 16.18 6.19 5.83
CA GLY A 53 16.41 6.25 4.40
C GLY A 53 17.89 6.34 4.05
N ALA A 54 18.26 5.82 2.89
CA ALA A 54 19.56 6.11 2.28
C ALA A 54 19.71 7.62 2.01
N GLU A 55 18.58 8.26 1.70
CA GLU A 55 18.41 9.70 1.50
C GLU A 55 17.10 10.17 2.17
N ALA A 56 16.95 11.49 2.33
CA ALA A 56 15.69 12.06 2.82
C ALA A 56 14.62 11.96 1.72
N GLY A 57 13.39 11.62 2.10
CA GLY A 57 12.31 11.41 1.16
C GLY A 57 10.99 11.08 1.83
N GLU A 58 10.22 10.19 1.23
CA GLU A 58 8.94 9.72 1.74
C GLU A 58 8.91 8.20 1.82
N TYR A 59 8.11 7.69 2.74
CA TYR A 59 7.74 6.28 2.77
C TYR A 59 6.22 6.12 2.68
N THR A 60 5.78 4.96 2.18
CA THR A 60 4.36 4.57 2.16
C THR A 60 4.20 3.18 2.77
N LEU A 61 3.31 3.06 3.75
CA LEU A 61 2.88 1.79 4.33
C LEU A 61 1.65 1.29 3.57
N ASP A 62 1.69 0.05 3.11
CA ASP A 62 0.59 -0.60 2.39
C ASP A 62 0.38 -2.02 2.93
N TRP A 63 -0.81 -2.26 3.47
CA TRP A 63 -1.24 -3.54 4.02
C TRP A 63 -2.02 -4.41 3.01
N GLY A 64 -2.24 -3.90 1.79
CA GLY A 64 -3.01 -4.58 0.73
C GLY A 64 -4.53 -4.46 0.88
N ASP A 65 -5.02 -3.62 1.80
CA ASP A 65 -6.45 -3.39 2.04
C ASP A 65 -7.04 -2.27 1.17
N GLY A 66 -6.22 -1.69 0.28
CA GLY A 66 -6.58 -0.57 -0.58
C GLY A 66 -6.44 0.81 0.06
N LYS A 67 -5.88 0.89 1.28
CA LYS A 67 -5.46 2.12 1.94
C LYS A 67 -3.94 2.15 2.09
N THR A 68 -3.40 3.36 2.16
CA THR A 68 -1.96 3.57 2.34
C THR A 68 -1.70 4.71 3.31
N HIS A 69 -0.65 4.58 4.12
CA HIS A 69 -0.22 5.64 5.04
C HIS A 69 1.14 6.19 4.61
N LYS A 70 1.22 7.51 4.39
CA LYS A 70 2.47 8.18 3.98
C LYS A 70 3.15 8.87 5.15
N GLY A 71 4.47 8.92 5.13
CA GLY A 71 5.26 9.68 6.07
C GLY A 71 6.59 10.14 5.49
N LYS A 72 7.33 10.92 6.28
CA LYS A 72 8.66 11.41 5.90
C LYS A 72 9.73 10.40 6.27
N LEU A 73 10.61 10.10 5.32
CA LEU A 73 11.78 9.27 5.50
C LEU A 73 12.99 10.17 5.73
N ASN A 74 13.67 9.98 6.85
CA ASN A 74 14.84 10.77 7.22
C ASN A 74 16.11 9.91 7.14
N LYS A 75 17.27 10.56 7.04
CA LYS A 75 18.59 9.93 7.23
C LYS A 75 18.92 9.64 8.70
N THR A 76 17.97 9.90 9.60
CA THR A 76 18.00 9.51 11.01
C THR A 76 16.81 8.59 11.28
N ALA A 77 16.92 7.80 12.36
CA ALA A 77 15.89 6.84 12.72
C ALA A 77 14.53 7.51 12.92
N THR A 78 13.54 7.07 12.16
CA THR A 78 12.14 7.48 12.24
C THR A 78 11.33 6.32 12.81
N ARG A 79 10.66 6.53 13.94
CA ARG A 79 9.78 5.51 14.53
C ARG A 79 8.44 5.51 13.81
N ILE A 80 8.06 4.34 13.29
CA ILE A 80 6.70 4.06 12.79
C ILE A 80 6.03 3.09 13.75
N GLN A 81 4.78 3.35 14.10
CA GLN A 81 4.06 2.52 15.07
C GLN A 81 2.56 2.59 14.83
N GLY A 82 1.85 1.54 15.22
CA GLY A 82 0.41 1.45 15.03
C GLY A 82 -0.13 0.08 15.44
N ASN A 83 -1.28 -0.27 14.88
CA ASN A 83 -1.83 -1.62 14.98
C ASN A 83 -1.55 -2.37 13.67
N ILE A 84 -1.32 -3.67 13.75
CA ILE A 84 -1.24 -4.54 12.57
C ILE A 84 -2.61 -4.55 11.89
N GLU A 85 -2.68 -4.14 10.63
CA GLU A 85 -3.94 -4.08 9.88
C GLU A 85 -4.17 -5.36 9.05
N ALA A 86 -3.09 -5.95 8.54
CA ALA A 86 -3.06 -7.26 7.87
C ALA A 86 -1.74 -7.99 8.18
N GLN A 87 -1.58 -9.26 7.79
CA GLN A 87 -0.33 -9.98 8.09
C GLN A 87 0.85 -9.57 7.21
N TYR A 88 0.60 -8.95 6.06
CA TYR A 88 1.66 -8.51 5.15
C TYR A 88 1.70 -6.99 5.08
N LEU A 89 2.87 -6.41 5.31
CA LEU A 89 3.14 -4.99 5.12
C LEU A 89 4.19 -4.82 4.03
N THR A 90 3.90 -3.95 3.07
CA THR A 90 4.91 -3.40 2.17
C THR A 90 5.21 -1.96 2.57
N ILE A 91 6.48 -1.65 2.79
CA ILE A 91 6.97 -0.30 3.03
C ILE A 91 7.70 0.15 1.76
N TYR A 92 7.09 1.05 1.01
CA TYR A 92 7.72 1.69 -0.15
C TYR A 92 8.61 2.84 0.31
N GLY A 93 9.78 2.97 -0.31
CA GLY A 93 10.77 4.00 -0.02
C GLY A 93 12.20 3.48 -0.16
N ASN A 94 13.16 4.38 -0.29
CA ASN A 94 14.59 4.05 -0.36
C ASN A 94 15.15 3.77 1.06
N ILE A 95 14.68 2.69 1.68
CA ILE A 95 14.97 2.30 3.07
C ILE A 95 16.37 1.67 3.15
N ALA A 96 17.24 2.25 3.97
CA ALA A 96 18.59 1.74 4.25
C ALA A 96 18.64 0.87 5.51
N VAL A 97 17.86 1.20 6.54
CA VAL A 97 17.79 0.44 7.80
C VAL A 97 16.33 0.22 8.18
N LEU A 98 16.04 -1.01 8.61
CA LEU A 98 14.80 -1.39 9.25
C LEU A 98 15.12 -2.19 10.50
N GLU A 99 14.57 -1.77 11.63
CA GLU A 99 14.72 -2.45 12.91
C GLU A 99 13.35 -2.64 13.58
N CYS A 100 13.15 -3.81 14.20
CA CYS A 100 12.02 -4.01 15.09
C CYS A 100 12.24 -3.20 16.37
N SER A 101 11.25 -2.40 16.76
CA SER A 101 11.34 -1.55 17.95
C SER A 101 10.40 -2.09 19.03
N ASN A 102 10.85 -2.05 20.28
CA ASN A 102 10.02 -2.33 21.45
C ASN A 102 9.09 -1.14 21.77
#